data_AF-K1RUT5-F1
#
_entry.id   AF-K1RUT5-F1
#
_cell.length_a   1.000
_cell.length_b   1.000
_cell.length_c   1.000
_cell.angle_alpha   90.00
_cell.angle_beta   90.00
_cell.angle_gamma   90.00
#
_symmetry.space_group_name_H-M   'P 1'
#
loop_
_entity.id
_entity.type
_entity.pdbx_description
1 polymer ?
#
loop_
_entity_poly.entity_id
_entity_poly.type
_entity_poly.pdbx_seq_one_letter_code
_entity_poly.pdbx_strand_id
1 'polypeptide(L)'
;MDFQTLTNGEYKLLLEPIAYVTFEGVRTAFTATEAAKYNQLRGGLLRKKMPSLSHKNLPLAMFLEISDLGYPAWSGSKTEKANDEDIIRALGLGIVRFNEVITPEVIEADYEYRVDTDVITAVTVSGGQSDPDNSVTVTFSILGRNYKVENVYYPEDGQQLVWVKWHTPSTEQHITISVTASGGSASVSRGTITANIVDLDDNPPPNPVADDRND
;
A
#
# COMPACT_ATOMS: atom_id res chain seq x y z
N MET A 1 -9.27 14.75 29.94
CA MET A 1 -8.17 15.24 29.08
C MET A 1 -8.49 16.68 28.72
N ASP A 2 -7.57 17.61 28.90
CA ASP A 2 -7.79 19.02 28.56
C ASP A 2 -7.70 19.24 27.04
N PHE A 3 -8.41 20.23 26.50
CA PHE A 3 -8.40 20.52 25.07
C PHE A 3 -6.99 20.84 24.56
N GLN A 4 -6.21 21.63 25.31
CA GLN A 4 -4.85 21.99 24.91
C GLN A 4 -3.95 20.76 24.84
N THR A 5 -4.10 19.82 25.77
CA THR A 5 -3.37 18.55 25.74
C THR A 5 -3.78 17.70 24.55
N LEU A 6 -5.07 17.64 24.21
CA LEU A 6 -5.53 16.88 23.03
C LEU A 6 -5.02 17.48 21.72
N THR A 7 -4.95 18.81 21.64
CA THR A 7 -4.60 19.52 20.40
C THR A 7 -3.13 19.90 20.28
N ASN A 8 -2.27 19.57 21.25
CA ASN A 8 -0.84 19.92 21.23
C ASN A 8 -0.01 19.14 20.19
N GLY A 9 -0.61 18.15 19.52
CA GLY A 9 0.04 17.32 18.49
C GLY A 9 0.75 16.06 19.01
N GLU A 10 0.81 15.84 20.32
CA GLU A 10 1.42 14.64 20.92
C GLU A 10 0.49 13.43 20.88
N TYR A 11 -0.81 13.66 20.66
CA TYR A 11 -1.83 12.63 20.62
C TYR A 11 -2.49 12.51 19.25
N LYS A 12 -2.82 11.27 18.89
CA LYS A 12 -3.69 10.94 17.75
C LYS A 12 -4.98 10.34 18.28
N LEU A 13 -6.10 10.66 17.65
CA LEU A 13 -7.38 10.01 17.94
C LEU A 13 -7.64 8.93 16.91
N LEU A 14 -7.78 7.68 17.37
CA LEU A 14 -8.33 6.60 16.57
C LEU A 14 -9.85 6.59 16.75
N LEU A 15 -10.57 6.60 15.64
CA LEU A 15 -12.02 6.61 15.58
C LEU A 15 -12.51 5.38 14.84
N GLU A 16 -13.58 4.76 15.35
CA GLU A 16 -14.32 3.72 14.65
C GLU A 16 -15.81 4.09 14.59
N PRO A 17 -16.52 3.86 13.47
CA PRO A 17 -17.95 4.03 13.40
C PRO A 17 -18.64 2.88 14.16
N ILE A 18 -19.76 3.18 14.81
CA ILE A 18 -20.55 2.22 15.60
C ILE A 18 -21.90 2.01 14.94
N ALA A 19 -22.34 0.75 14.82
CA ALA A 19 -23.70 0.40 14.47
C ALA A 19 -24.45 -0.14 15.69
N TYR A 20 -25.71 0.30 15.86
CA TYR A 20 -26.64 -0.24 16.86
C TYR A 20 -27.70 -1.08 16.17
N VAL A 21 -27.79 -2.36 16.53
CA VAL A 21 -28.71 -3.32 15.91
C VAL A 21 -29.36 -4.24 16.93
N THR A 22 -30.43 -4.92 16.54
CA THR A 22 -30.90 -6.11 17.24
C THR A 22 -30.40 -7.33 16.47
N PHE A 23 -29.49 -8.11 17.08
CA PHE A 23 -28.94 -9.33 16.49
C PHE A 23 -29.32 -10.52 17.37
N GLU A 24 -29.91 -11.55 16.79
CA GLU A 24 -30.41 -12.74 17.51
C GLU A 24 -31.31 -12.40 18.73
N GLY A 25 -32.09 -11.31 18.63
CA GLY A 25 -32.99 -10.85 19.70
C GLY A 25 -32.33 -9.96 20.76
N VAL A 26 -31.03 -9.69 20.67
CA VAL A 26 -30.27 -8.89 21.64
C VAL A 26 -29.88 -7.54 21.03
N ARG A 27 -30.11 -6.46 21.76
CA ARG A 27 -29.63 -5.12 21.39
C ARG A 27 -28.10 -5.11 21.52
N THR A 28 -27.43 -4.90 20.40
CA THR A 28 -25.98 -4.97 20.27
C THR A 28 -25.45 -3.69 19.63
N ALA A 29 -24.31 -3.22 20.10
CA ALA A 29 -23.52 -2.20 19.44
C ALA A 29 -22.17 -2.80 19.05
N PHE A 30 -21.66 -2.49 17.87
CA PHE A 30 -20.34 -2.94 17.46
C PHE A 30 -19.69 -1.97 16.46
N THR A 31 -18.36 -1.95 16.46
CA THR A 31 -17.57 -1.34 15.38
C THR A 31 -17.50 -2.26 14.16
N ALA A 32 -16.96 -1.76 13.04
CA ALA A 32 -16.69 -2.60 11.87
C ALA A 32 -15.74 -3.76 12.20
N THR A 33 -14.67 -3.47 12.95
CA THR A 33 -13.67 -4.45 13.38
C THR A 33 -14.30 -5.54 14.24
N GLU A 34 -15.11 -5.15 15.22
CA GLU A 34 -15.83 -6.10 16.09
C GLU A 34 -16.84 -6.94 15.32
N ALA A 35 -17.55 -6.34 14.36
CA ALA A 35 -18.47 -7.05 13.48
C ALA A 35 -17.76 -8.15 12.68
N ALA A 36 -16.61 -7.85 12.07
CA ALA A 36 -15.83 -8.80 11.30
C ALA A 36 -15.24 -9.92 12.17
N LYS A 37 -14.64 -9.58 13.32
CA LYS A 37 -14.14 -10.58 14.29
C LYS A 37 -15.27 -11.49 14.80
N TYR A 38 -16.42 -10.91 15.14
CA TYR A 38 -17.58 -11.69 15.56
C TYR A 38 -18.15 -12.55 14.42
N ASN A 39 -18.12 -12.06 13.18
CA ASN A 39 -18.50 -12.84 11.99
C ASN A 39 -17.62 -14.09 11.83
N GLN A 40 -16.30 -13.94 11.98
CA GLN A 40 -15.35 -15.06 11.96
C GLN A 40 -15.66 -16.08 13.07
N LEU A 41 -15.87 -15.61 14.30
CA LEU A 41 -16.23 -16.48 15.44
C LEU A 41 -17.55 -17.22 15.26
N ARG A 42 -18.49 -16.66 14.50
CA ARG A 42 -19.83 -17.22 14.27
C ARG A 42 -19.99 -17.88 12.90
N GLY A 43 -18.89 -18.17 12.21
CA GLY A 43 -18.91 -18.86 10.92
C GLY A 43 -19.70 -18.12 9.83
N GLY A 44 -19.60 -16.80 9.76
CA GLY A 44 -20.23 -15.98 8.72
C GLY A 44 -21.69 -15.58 8.98
N LEU A 45 -22.23 -15.86 10.18
CA LEU A 45 -23.65 -15.62 10.47
C LEU A 45 -24.04 -14.13 10.38
N LEU A 46 -23.17 -13.23 10.85
CA LEU A 46 -23.45 -11.79 10.82
C LEU A 46 -23.53 -11.28 9.38
N ARG A 47 -22.58 -11.69 8.53
CA ARG A 47 -22.58 -11.41 7.09
C ARG A 47 -23.82 -11.96 6.42
N LYS A 48 -24.25 -13.16 6.77
CA LYS A 48 -25.45 -13.79 6.20
C LYS A 48 -26.73 -13.03 6.53
N LYS A 49 -26.83 -12.47 7.75
CA LYS A 49 -28.05 -11.78 8.22
C LYS A 49 -28.12 -10.32 7.79
N MET A 50 -26.98 -9.61 7.77
CA MET A 50 -26.95 -8.16 7.50
C MET A 50 -25.71 -7.75 6.69
N PRO A 51 -25.55 -8.28 5.45
CA PRO A 51 -24.33 -8.09 4.68
C PRO A 51 -24.09 -6.63 4.29
N SER A 52 -25.15 -5.88 3.94
CA SER A 52 -25.03 -4.48 3.52
C SER A 52 -24.61 -3.56 4.65
N LEU A 53 -24.97 -3.87 5.90
CA LEU A 53 -24.54 -3.11 7.06
C LEU A 53 -23.13 -3.54 7.48
N SER A 54 -22.96 -4.81 7.86
CA SER A 54 -21.75 -5.32 8.52
C SER A 54 -20.52 -5.40 7.62
N HIS A 55 -20.69 -5.57 6.30
CA HIS A 55 -19.59 -5.80 5.36
C HIS A 55 -19.52 -4.76 4.24
N LYS A 56 -20.32 -3.68 4.31
CA LYS A 56 -20.28 -2.61 3.31
C LYS A 56 -20.41 -1.24 3.97
N ASN A 57 -21.60 -0.86 4.43
CA ASN A 57 -21.85 0.51 4.89
C ASN A 57 -21.05 0.86 6.15
N LEU A 58 -20.97 -0.05 7.14
CA LEU A 58 -20.26 0.23 8.39
C LEU A 58 -18.72 0.27 8.18
N PRO A 59 -18.08 -0.71 7.52
CA PRO A 59 -16.63 -0.63 7.25
C PRO A 59 -16.25 0.50 6.30
N LEU A 60 -17.06 0.80 5.27
CA LEU A 60 -16.74 1.86 4.30
C LEU A 60 -17.16 3.25 4.76
N ALA A 61 -17.75 3.39 5.95
CA ALA A 61 -18.09 4.71 6.50
C ALA A 61 -16.83 5.53 6.85
N MET A 62 -15.71 4.86 7.13
CA MET A 62 -14.44 5.50 7.49
C MET A 62 -13.28 4.55 7.15
N PHE A 63 -12.26 5.04 6.47
CA PHE A 63 -11.02 4.30 6.18
C PHE A 63 -9.90 5.31 5.96
N LEU A 64 -8.65 4.84 6.05
CA LEU A 64 -7.49 5.70 5.89
C LEU A 64 -7.13 5.92 4.42
N GLU A 65 -6.87 7.16 4.05
CA GLU A 65 -6.23 7.51 2.77
C GLU A 65 -4.71 7.45 2.86
N ILE A 66 -4.15 7.61 4.07
CA ILE A 66 -2.71 7.56 4.38
C ILE A 66 -2.51 6.57 5.53
N SER A 67 -1.53 5.68 5.40
CA SER A 67 -1.24 4.68 6.43
C SER A 67 -0.75 5.34 7.74
N ASP A 68 -1.17 4.81 8.88
CA ASP A 68 -0.77 5.32 10.21
C ASP A 68 -1.08 4.31 11.32
N LEU A 69 -0.38 4.39 12.45
CA LEU A 69 -0.55 3.54 13.64
C LEU A 69 -0.54 2.03 13.32
N GLY A 70 0.16 1.61 12.27
CA GLY A 70 0.20 0.22 11.80
C GLY A 70 -1.00 -0.21 10.94
N TYR A 71 -1.94 0.70 10.65
CA TYR A 71 -3.05 0.45 9.73
C TYR A 71 -2.72 0.99 8.33
N PRO A 72 -2.88 0.17 7.27
CA PRO A 72 -2.62 0.58 5.90
C PRO A 72 -3.75 1.47 5.35
N ALA A 73 -3.42 2.30 4.36
CA ALA A 73 -4.42 3.00 3.55
C ALA A 73 -5.28 2.00 2.75
N TRP A 74 -6.56 2.33 2.54
CA TRP A 74 -7.47 1.48 1.78
C TRP A 74 -7.45 1.80 0.28
N SER A 75 -6.95 0.85 -0.52
CA SER A 75 -6.91 0.92 -1.99
C SER A 75 -7.90 0.00 -2.69
N GLY A 76 -8.68 -0.78 -1.94
CA GLY A 76 -9.68 -1.69 -2.49
C GLY A 76 -10.99 -1.00 -2.88
N SER A 77 -12.03 -1.79 -3.14
CA SER A 77 -13.34 -1.25 -3.55
C SER A 77 -13.97 -0.38 -2.47
N LYS A 78 -14.54 0.76 -2.89
CA LYS A 78 -15.29 1.69 -2.04
C LYS A 78 -16.81 1.52 -2.19
N THR A 79 -17.25 0.55 -2.99
CA THR A 79 -18.68 0.32 -3.29
C THR A 79 -19.11 -1.12 -3.05
N GLU A 80 -18.18 -2.06 -3.04
CA GLU A 80 -18.48 -3.49 -2.86
C GLU A 80 -18.42 -3.93 -1.39
N LYS A 81 -18.95 -5.13 -1.12
CA LYS A 81 -18.85 -5.73 0.21
C LYS A 81 -17.41 -6.22 0.45
N ALA A 82 -16.76 -5.74 1.50
CA ALA A 82 -15.46 -6.20 1.95
C ALA A 82 -15.54 -7.61 2.59
N ASN A 83 -14.40 -8.31 2.64
CA ASN A 83 -14.25 -9.55 3.41
C ASN A 83 -13.81 -9.24 4.85
N ASP A 84 -13.88 -10.23 5.75
CA ASP A 84 -13.54 -10.02 7.18
C ASP A 84 -12.09 -9.55 7.38
N GLU A 85 -11.15 -10.06 6.58
CA GLU A 85 -9.72 -9.74 6.70
C GLU A 85 -9.43 -8.29 6.33
N ASP A 86 -9.99 -7.81 5.23
CA ASP A 86 -9.90 -6.40 4.81
C ASP A 86 -10.53 -5.46 5.83
N ILE A 87 -11.66 -5.87 6.43
CA ILE A 87 -12.32 -5.07 7.46
C ILE A 87 -11.42 -4.95 8.69
N ILE A 88 -10.91 -6.07 9.20
CA ILE A 88 -10.04 -6.09 10.39
C ILE A 88 -8.73 -5.35 10.13
N ARG A 89 -8.20 -5.42 8.91
CA ARG A 89 -6.91 -4.85 8.55
C ARG A 89 -6.98 -3.35 8.28
N ALA A 90 -8.04 -2.84 7.64
CA ALA A 90 -7.97 -1.52 6.99
C ALA A 90 -9.28 -0.69 6.95
N LEU A 91 -10.43 -1.21 7.38
CA LEU A 91 -11.72 -0.52 7.22
C LEU A 91 -12.44 -0.25 8.53
N GLY A 92 -13.32 0.75 8.52
CA GLY A 92 -14.06 1.19 9.69
C GLY A 92 -13.18 1.86 10.72
N LEU A 93 -12.12 2.54 10.28
CA LEU A 93 -11.18 3.23 11.15
C LEU A 93 -10.73 4.56 10.53
N GLY A 94 -10.55 5.56 11.37
CA GLY A 94 -10.04 6.87 10.97
C GLY A 94 -9.13 7.45 12.05
N ILE A 95 -8.14 8.24 11.64
CA ILE A 95 -7.15 8.82 12.55
C ILE A 95 -7.16 10.34 12.40
N VAL A 96 -7.39 11.05 13.50
CA VAL A 96 -7.34 12.51 13.56
C VAL A 96 -6.02 12.94 14.20
N ARG A 97 -5.36 13.89 13.53
CA ARG A 97 -4.14 14.56 13.99
C ARG A 97 -4.46 16.05 14.16
N PHE A 98 -4.02 16.67 15.26
CA PHE A 98 -4.33 18.07 15.56
C PHE A 98 -3.25 19.07 15.15
N ASN A 99 -2.01 18.60 15.02
CA ASN A 99 -0.96 19.35 14.35
C ASN A 99 -0.71 18.72 12.98
N GLU A 100 -0.80 19.53 11.95
CA GLU A 100 -0.45 19.21 10.56
C GLU A 100 1.08 19.06 10.41
N VAL A 101 1.74 18.38 11.35
CA VAL A 101 3.00 17.73 11.04
C VAL A 101 2.60 16.53 10.20
N ILE A 102 2.47 16.76 8.90
CA ILE A 102 2.75 15.74 7.90
C ILE A 102 4.16 15.26 8.22
N THR A 103 4.25 14.28 9.12
CA THR A 103 5.42 13.41 9.17
C THR A 103 5.49 12.91 7.74
N PRO A 104 6.54 13.26 6.97
CA PRO A 104 6.68 12.69 5.64
C PRO A 104 6.56 11.20 5.86
N GLU A 105 5.63 10.61 5.12
CA GLU A 105 5.39 9.18 5.12
C GLU A 105 6.78 8.54 5.10
N VAL A 106 7.12 7.73 6.13
CA VAL A 106 8.19 6.76 5.92
C VAL A 106 7.55 5.79 4.95
N ILE A 107 7.61 6.16 3.66
CA ILE A 107 7.26 5.30 2.57
C ILE A 107 8.30 4.21 2.70
N GLU A 108 7.91 3.09 3.31
CA GLU A 108 8.67 1.87 3.21
C GLU A 108 8.68 1.57 1.72
N ALA A 109 9.74 2.03 1.06
CA ALA A 109 9.84 1.97 -0.36
C ALA A 109 9.99 0.50 -0.72
N ASP A 110 9.29 0.09 -1.77
CA ASP A 110 9.39 -1.28 -2.27
C ASP A 110 10.83 -1.66 -2.63
N TYR A 111 11.63 -0.66 -2.97
CA TYR A 111 13.05 -0.78 -3.22
C TYR A 111 13.84 0.35 -2.58
N GLU A 112 15.03 0.01 -2.12
CA GLU A 112 16.09 0.96 -1.83
C GLU A 112 17.21 0.75 -2.84
N TYR A 113 17.55 1.80 -3.58
CA TYR A 113 18.61 1.78 -4.58
C TYR A 113 19.66 2.83 -4.25
N ARG A 114 20.90 2.56 -4.67
CA ARG A 114 21.99 3.53 -4.56
C ARG A 114 21.87 4.60 -5.65
N VAL A 115 22.40 5.78 -5.36
CA VAL A 115 22.66 6.81 -6.37
C VAL A 115 23.57 6.28 -7.49
N ASP A 116 23.40 6.82 -8.70
CA ASP A 116 24.28 6.61 -9.88
C ASP A 116 24.55 5.13 -10.21
N THR A 117 23.54 4.28 -10.11
CA THR A 117 23.66 2.82 -10.22
C THR A 117 22.66 2.23 -11.22
N ASP A 118 23.14 1.27 -12.00
CA ASP A 118 22.28 0.43 -12.84
C ASP A 118 21.52 -0.60 -11.99
N VAL A 119 20.20 -0.52 -11.99
CA VAL A 119 19.32 -1.38 -11.18
C VAL A 119 18.27 -2.09 -12.02
N ILE A 120 17.63 -3.10 -11.44
CA ILE A 120 16.56 -3.87 -12.08
C ILE A 120 15.30 -3.75 -11.23
N THR A 121 14.20 -3.33 -11.85
CA THR A 121 12.87 -3.37 -11.25
C THR A 121 12.03 -4.42 -11.97
N ALA A 122 11.35 -5.29 -11.21
CA ALA A 122 10.55 -6.38 -11.74
C ALA A 122 9.10 -6.35 -11.24
N VAL A 123 8.18 -6.83 -12.07
CA VAL A 123 6.80 -7.18 -11.69
C VAL A 123 6.42 -8.52 -12.28
N THR A 124 5.50 -9.21 -11.62
CA THR A 124 4.81 -10.35 -12.22
C THR A 124 3.59 -9.85 -12.99
N VAL A 125 3.40 -10.35 -14.22
CA VAL A 125 2.20 -10.15 -15.05
C VAL A 125 1.44 -11.46 -15.17
N SER A 126 0.11 -11.39 -15.16
CA SER A 126 -0.80 -12.53 -15.24
C SER A 126 -2.13 -12.13 -15.88
N GLY A 127 -2.93 -13.10 -16.32
CA GLY A 127 -4.24 -12.88 -16.91
C GLY A 127 -4.68 -14.08 -17.76
N GLY A 128 -5.54 -13.82 -18.76
CA GLY A 128 -5.82 -14.82 -19.80
C GLY A 128 -4.59 -15.11 -20.66
N GLN A 129 -4.67 -16.15 -21.50
CA GLN A 129 -3.57 -16.57 -22.37
C GLN A 129 -2.97 -15.39 -23.16
N SER A 130 -1.63 -15.31 -23.16
CA SER A 130 -0.87 -14.43 -24.05
C SER A 130 0.06 -15.24 -24.94
N ASP A 131 -0.12 -15.08 -26.24
CA ASP A 131 0.56 -15.82 -27.32
C ASP A 131 0.98 -14.85 -28.45
N PRO A 132 1.69 -15.30 -29.49
CA PRO A 132 2.12 -14.43 -30.59
C PRO A 132 0.99 -13.70 -31.33
N ASP A 133 -0.24 -14.22 -31.30
CA ASP A 133 -1.41 -13.58 -31.92
C ASP A 133 -2.04 -12.52 -30.99
N ASN A 134 -1.92 -12.70 -29.67
CA ASN A 134 -2.46 -11.83 -28.62
C ASN A 134 -1.39 -11.51 -27.55
N SER A 135 -0.35 -10.79 -27.96
CA SER A 135 0.80 -10.51 -27.10
C SER A 135 0.51 -9.43 -26.05
N VAL A 136 1.15 -9.57 -24.88
CA VAL A 136 1.10 -8.56 -23.82
C VAL A 136 2.34 -7.69 -23.85
N THR A 137 2.13 -6.38 -23.66
CA THR A 137 3.18 -5.39 -23.47
C THR A 137 3.09 -4.82 -22.07
N VAL A 138 4.20 -4.80 -21.34
CA VAL A 138 4.31 -4.15 -20.03
C VAL A 138 5.14 -2.88 -20.18
N THR A 139 4.63 -1.77 -19.64
CA THR A 139 5.30 -0.46 -19.66
C THR A 139 5.59 -0.01 -18.24
N PHE A 140 6.86 0.25 -17.94
CA PHE A 140 7.31 0.91 -16.72
C PHE A 140 7.59 2.38 -17.04
N SER A 141 6.91 3.29 -16.35
CA SER A 141 7.19 4.73 -16.40
C SER A 141 8.03 5.10 -15.19
N ILE A 142 9.30 5.43 -15.45
CA ILE A 142 10.33 5.70 -14.44
C ILE A 142 10.93 7.06 -14.76
N LEU A 143 10.81 8.03 -13.85
CA LEU A 143 11.38 9.38 -13.99
C LEU A 143 11.03 10.06 -15.33
N GLY A 144 9.79 9.87 -15.78
CA GLY A 144 9.28 10.43 -17.05
C GLY A 144 9.76 9.69 -18.31
N ARG A 145 10.47 8.56 -18.17
CA ARG A 145 10.87 7.69 -19.28
C ARG A 145 10.07 6.39 -19.27
N ASN A 146 9.68 5.92 -20.45
CA ASN A 146 8.94 4.67 -20.61
C ASN A 146 9.88 3.54 -21.04
N TYR A 147 9.89 2.46 -20.27
CA TYR A 147 10.58 1.21 -20.56
C TYR A 147 9.54 0.16 -20.91
N LYS A 148 9.57 -0.35 -22.14
CA LYS A 148 8.59 -1.32 -22.64
C LYS A 148 9.23 -2.71 -22.74
N VAL A 149 8.49 -3.71 -22.28
CA VAL A 149 8.77 -5.11 -22.54
C VAL A 149 7.60 -5.64 -23.37
N GLU A 150 7.87 -5.88 -24.64
CA GLU A 150 6.91 -6.38 -25.62
C GLU A 150 7.01 -7.90 -25.74
N ASN A 151 6.00 -8.53 -26.36
CA ASN A 151 6.01 -9.97 -26.64
C ASN A 151 6.16 -10.83 -25.38
N VAL A 152 5.45 -10.44 -24.30
CA VAL A 152 5.38 -11.23 -23.07
C VAL A 152 4.33 -12.30 -23.25
N TYR A 153 4.71 -13.57 -23.04
CA TYR A 153 3.85 -14.73 -23.27
C TYR A 153 3.70 -15.58 -22.03
N TYR A 154 2.49 -16.11 -21.81
CA TYR A 154 2.16 -17.02 -20.71
C TYR A 154 0.84 -17.74 -21.01
N PRO A 155 0.66 -18.98 -20.51
CA PRO A 155 -0.59 -19.73 -20.71
C PRO A 155 -1.76 -19.11 -19.93
N GLU A 156 -2.99 -19.53 -20.22
CA GLU A 156 -4.15 -19.21 -19.38
C GLU A 156 -3.90 -19.65 -17.92
N ASP A 157 -4.28 -18.80 -16.96
CA ASP A 157 -3.97 -18.93 -15.53
C ASP A 157 -2.46 -18.97 -15.20
N GLY A 158 -1.60 -18.69 -16.18
CA GLY A 158 -0.16 -18.56 -16.02
C GLY A 158 0.27 -17.17 -15.58
N GLN A 159 1.54 -17.08 -15.15
CA GLN A 159 2.19 -15.83 -14.78
C GLN A 159 3.59 -15.77 -15.36
N GLN A 160 4.07 -14.56 -15.64
CA GLN A 160 5.40 -14.31 -16.16
C GLN A 160 6.09 -13.17 -15.40
N LEU A 161 7.36 -13.37 -15.04
CA LEU A 161 8.18 -12.31 -14.47
C LEU A 161 8.69 -11.40 -15.60
N VAL A 162 8.48 -10.10 -15.43
CA VAL A 162 8.89 -9.05 -16.38
C VAL A 162 9.72 -8.02 -15.64
N TRP A 163 10.84 -7.61 -16.22
CA TRP A 163 11.76 -6.68 -15.59
C TRP A 163 12.35 -5.70 -16.58
N VAL A 164 12.77 -4.54 -16.08
CA VAL A 164 13.51 -3.54 -16.84
C VAL A 164 14.77 -3.16 -16.09
N LYS A 165 15.86 -2.97 -16.85
CA LYS A 165 17.09 -2.36 -16.35
C LYS A 165 17.03 -0.86 -16.60
N TRP A 166 17.34 -0.06 -15.58
CA TRP A 166 17.37 1.39 -15.68
C TRP A 166 18.46 1.95 -14.74
N HIS A 167 18.78 3.22 -14.92
CA HIS A 167 19.86 3.89 -14.19
C HIS A 167 19.29 4.89 -13.21
N THR A 168 19.71 4.80 -11.94
CA THR A 168 19.22 5.68 -10.88
C THR A 168 19.75 7.11 -11.03
N PRO A 169 19.06 8.11 -10.45
CA PRO A 169 19.59 9.47 -10.34
C PRO A 169 20.90 9.52 -9.56
N SER A 170 21.71 10.55 -9.82
CA SER A 170 22.95 10.81 -9.10
C SER A 170 22.75 11.50 -7.74
N THR A 171 21.51 11.78 -7.34
CA THR A 171 21.16 12.46 -6.09
C THR A 171 20.10 11.68 -5.35
N GLU A 172 20.13 11.75 -4.02
CA GLU A 172 19.11 11.16 -3.17
C GLU A 172 17.73 11.74 -3.46
N GLN A 173 16.73 10.86 -3.58
CA GLN A 173 15.34 11.26 -3.74
C GLN A 173 14.40 10.06 -3.60
N HIS A 174 13.15 10.35 -3.25
CA HIS A 174 12.06 9.38 -3.34
C HIS A 174 11.44 9.42 -4.74
N ILE A 175 11.19 8.26 -5.34
CA ILE A 175 10.60 8.17 -6.68
C ILE A 175 9.42 7.19 -6.71
N THR A 176 8.48 7.46 -7.62
CA THR A 176 7.38 6.56 -7.95
C THR A 176 7.56 6.02 -9.36
N ILE A 177 7.40 4.71 -9.51
CA ILE A 177 7.44 3.97 -10.77
C ILE A 177 6.03 3.46 -11.07
N SER A 178 5.45 3.88 -12.18
CA SER A 178 4.13 3.42 -12.60
C SER A 178 4.27 2.26 -13.58
N VAL A 179 3.53 1.18 -13.38
CA VAL A 179 3.60 -0.02 -14.22
C VAL A 179 2.22 -0.34 -14.79
N THR A 180 2.15 -0.52 -16.10
CA THR A 180 0.91 -0.87 -16.80
C THR A 180 1.13 -2.06 -17.73
N ALA A 181 0.12 -2.92 -17.86
CA ALA A 181 0.08 -3.97 -18.87
C ALA A 181 -1.03 -3.64 -19.90
N SER A 182 -0.74 -3.89 -21.17
CA SER A 182 -1.69 -3.73 -22.27
C SER A 182 -1.69 -4.97 -23.15
N GLY A 183 -2.87 -5.47 -23.49
CA GLY A 183 -3.09 -6.70 -24.27
C GLY A 183 -3.98 -7.69 -23.50
N GLY A 184 -5.04 -8.19 -24.15
CA GLY A 184 -5.96 -9.15 -23.55
C GLY A 184 -6.55 -8.70 -22.20
N SER A 185 -6.60 -9.62 -21.24
CA SER A 185 -7.01 -9.39 -19.83
C SER A 185 -5.81 -9.28 -18.87
N ALA A 186 -4.64 -8.85 -19.38
CA ALA A 186 -3.42 -8.78 -18.60
C ALA A 186 -3.53 -7.81 -17.42
N SER A 187 -2.92 -8.21 -16.31
CA SER A 187 -2.85 -7.46 -15.06
C SER A 187 -1.46 -7.59 -14.46
N VAL A 188 -0.98 -6.53 -13.82
CA VAL A 188 0.29 -6.53 -13.09
C VAL A 188 0.02 -6.74 -11.61
N SER A 189 0.89 -7.51 -10.97
CA SER A 189 0.91 -7.70 -9.51
C SER A 189 0.99 -6.39 -8.74
N ARG A 190 1.59 -5.35 -9.34
CA ARG A 190 1.69 -4.01 -8.75
C ARG A 190 1.72 -2.93 -9.82
N GLY A 191 0.76 -2.00 -9.76
CA GLY A 191 0.66 -0.88 -10.71
C GLY A 191 1.48 0.35 -10.33
N THR A 192 1.91 0.44 -9.07
CA THR A 192 2.72 1.55 -8.54
C THR A 192 3.79 0.98 -7.62
N ILE A 193 5.05 1.27 -7.90
CA ILE A 193 6.21 0.89 -7.11
C ILE A 193 6.85 2.15 -6.55
N THR A 194 7.19 2.17 -5.27
CA THR A 194 7.95 3.26 -4.64
C THR A 194 9.40 2.87 -4.44
N ALA A 195 10.34 3.79 -4.68
CA ALA A 195 11.77 3.52 -4.47
C ALA A 195 12.46 4.70 -3.78
N ASN A 196 13.30 4.39 -2.79
CA ASN A 196 14.22 5.35 -2.19
C ASN A 196 15.56 5.26 -2.91
N ILE A 197 16.05 6.40 -3.39
CA ILE A 197 17.42 6.53 -3.90
C ILE A 197 18.25 7.12 -2.76
N VAL A 198 19.21 6.36 -2.26
CA VAL A 198 20.03 6.70 -1.09
C VAL A 198 21.50 6.76 -1.45
N ASP A 199 22.22 7.68 -0.83
CA ASP A 199 23.67 7.72 -0.85
C ASP A 199 24.19 7.03 0.42
N LEU A 200 24.99 5.97 0.23
CA LEU A 200 25.58 5.24 1.34
C LEU A 200 27.04 5.66 1.61
N ASP A 201 27.58 6.58 0.79
CA ASP A 201 28.97 7.03 0.87
C ASP A 201 29.17 8.20 1.85
N ASP A 202 28.12 8.66 2.54
CA ASP A 202 28.12 9.84 3.42
C ASP A 202 28.92 9.68 4.73
N ASN A 203 29.71 8.61 4.86
CA ASN A 203 30.69 8.45 5.93
C ASN A 203 32.03 7.94 5.37
N PRO A 204 32.72 8.73 4.52
CA PRO A 204 34.06 8.38 4.09
C PRO A 204 34.94 8.30 5.33
N PRO A 205 35.77 7.24 5.49
CA PRO A 205 36.69 7.16 6.61
C PRO A 205 37.54 8.44 6.65
N PRO A 206 37.84 8.98 7.85
CA PRO A 206 38.74 10.12 7.97
C PRO A 206 40.00 9.81 7.16
N ASN A 207 40.42 10.73 6.29
CA ASN A 207 41.63 10.55 5.50
C ASN A 207 42.83 10.85 6.41
N PRO A 208 43.57 9.84 6.92
CA PRO A 208 44.72 10.12 7.76
C PRO A 208 45.81 10.71 6.87
N VAL A 209 46.16 11.97 7.09
CA VAL A 209 47.34 12.56 6.45
C VAL A 209 48.56 12.27 7.31
N ALA A 210 49.72 12.07 6.67
CA ALA A 210 50.95 11.65 7.36
C ALA A 210 51.46 12.64 8.44
N ASP A 211 50.86 13.82 8.55
CA ASP A 211 51.18 14.86 9.53
C ASP A 211 50.08 15.06 10.60
N ASP A 212 49.11 14.13 10.68
CA ASP A 212 48.13 14.12 11.78
C ASP A 212 48.85 13.89 13.12
N ARG A 213 48.86 14.92 13.97
CA ARG A 213 49.38 14.86 15.34
C ARG A 213 48.22 14.95 16.33
N ASN A 214 48.31 14.16 17.39
CA ASN A 214 47.44 14.25 18.55
C ASN A 214 48.15 15.12 19.59
N ASP A 215 48.15 16.44 19.41
CA ASP A 215 48.63 17.42 20.38
C ASP A 215 47.50 18.20 21.06
#